data_AF-J9BV41-F1
#
_entry.id   AF-J9BV41-F1
#
_cell.length_a   1.000
_cell.length_b   1.000
_cell.length_c   1.000
_cell.angle_alpha   90.00
_cell.angle_beta   90.00
_cell.angle_gamma   90.00
#
_symmetry.space_group_name_H-M   'P 1'
#
loop_
_entity.id
_entity.type
_entity.pdbx_description
1 polymer ?
#
loop_
_entity_poly.entity_id
_entity_poly.type
_entity_poly.pdbx_seq_one_letter_code
_entity_poly.pdbx_strand_id
1 'polypeptide(L)'
;MDFQDLMEFKGYIYLNKLIEPKENSLRVLIDRCKVNKAKGLMKITDEVEIEASSIDVDDNLPIVQLDFETYVAYSITNESFTVMDDYEISEGRIFRIYSKSRYLDFIKAGTIAEFIFPEEQFVHYQIPCLNHIIDIISYDEPKITGIKRN
;
A
#
# COMPACT_ATOMS: atom_id res chain seq x y z
N MET A 1 -1.30 14.64 9.39
CA MET A 1 -1.00 13.96 8.12
C MET A 1 -2.27 13.27 7.75
N ASP A 2 -2.88 13.73 6.67
CA ASP A 2 -3.99 13.03 6.04
C ASP A 2 -3.45 12.12 4.93
N PHE A 3 -4.33 11.37 4.27
CA PHE A 3 -3.90 10.48 3.20
C PHE A 3 -3.41 11.26 1.97
N GLN A 4 -3.96 12.46 1.74
CA GLN A 4 -3.57 13.33 0.64
C GLN A 4 -2.10 13.76 0.76
N ASP A 5 -1.61 14.07 1.96
CA ASP A 5 -0.20 14.34 2.23
C ASP A 5 0.70 13.16 1.80
N LEU A 6 0.23 11.92 1.98
CA LEU A 6 0.98 10.71 1.60
C LEU A 6 0.97 10.46 0.09
N MET A 7 -0.05 10.90 -0.65
CA MET A 7 -0.15 10.69 -2.10
C MET A 7 1.00 11.36 -2.87
N GLU A 8 1.56 12.45 -2.32
CA GLU A 8 2.73 13.16 -2.87
C GLU A 8 4.08 12.52 -2.51
N PHE A 9 4.08 11.48 -1.67
CA PHE A 9 5.30 10.80 -1.25
C PHE A 9 6.09 10.25 -2.44
N LYS A 10 7.41 10.47 -2.41
CA LYS A 10 8.37 9.95 -3.37
C LYS A 10 9.41 9.11 -2.63
N GLY A 11 9.69 7.91 -3.14
CA GLY A 11 10.69 7.02 -2.55
C GLY A 11 10.31 5.57 -2.76
N TYR A 12 10.71 4.74 -1.82
CA TYR A 12 10.32 3.32 -1.78
C TYR A 12 9.87 2.99 -0.37
N ILE A 13 8.94 2.04 -0.28
CA ILE A 13 8.40 1.60 0.99
C ILE A 13 8.36 0.07 1.07
N TYR A 14 8.55 -0.45 2.28
CA TYR A 14 8.31 -1.83 2.62
C TYR A 14 7.09 -1.93 3.53
N LEU A 15 6.33 -3.01 3.36
CA LEU A 15 5.35 -3.42 4.35
C LEU A 15 6.11 -3.94 5.59
N ASN A 16 6.02 -3.22 6.70
CA ASN A 16 6.59 -3.64 7.98
C ASN A 16 5.70 -4.71 8.63
N LYS A 17 4.41 -4.40 8.74
CA LYS A 17 3.42 -5.29 9.34
C LYS A 17 2.03 -4.96 8.85
N LEU A 18 1.20 -5.99 8.74
CA LEU A 18 -0.24 -5.86 8.56
C LEU A 18 -0.93 -6.69 9.64
N ILE A 19 -1.82 -6.08 10.40
CA ILE A 19 -2.58 -6.75 11.47
C ILE A 19 -4.00 -6.24 11.57
N GLU A 20 -4.90 -7.08 12.06
CA GLU A 20 -6.24 -6.68 12.49
C GLU A 20 -6.23 -6.48 14.01
N PRO A 21 -6.17 -5.22 14.51
CA PRO A 21 -6.09 -4.97 15.93
C PRO A 21 -7.42 -5.26 16.68
N LYS A 22 -8.54 -5.27 15.94
CA LYS A 22 -9.90 -5.59 16.38
C LYS A 22 -10.63 -6.26 15.21
N GLU A 23 -11.80 -6.84 15.50
CA GLU A 23 -12.71 -7.34 14.47
C GLU A 23 -12.97 -6.30 13.38
N ASN A 24 -12.83 -6.71 12.13
CA ASN A 24 -13.08 -5.89 10.93
C ASN A 24 -12.32 -4.56 10.88
N SER A 25 -11.17 -4.45 11.55
CA SER A 25 -10.30 -3.27 11.48
C SER A 25 -8.94 -3.66 10.90
N LEU A 26 -8.25 -2.71 10.27
CA LEU A 26 -6.97 -2.97 9.62
C LEU A 26 -5.93 -1.94 10.03
N ARG A 27 -4.76 -2.43 10.45
CA ARG A 27 -3.57 -1.62 10.67
C ARG A 27 -2.47 -2.03 9.72
N VAL A 28 -1.99 -1.06 8.95
CA VAL A 28 -0.85 -1.19 8.05
C VAL A 28 0.31 -0.35 8.59
N LEU A 29 1.44 -1.01 8.81
CA LEU A 29 2.70 -0.38 9.20
C LEU A 29 3.65 -0.37 8.02
N ILE A 30 4.15 0.81 7.67
CA ILE A 30 4.97 1.06 6.49
C ILE A 30 6.34 1.60 6.89
N ASP A 31 7.37 0.91 6.43
CA ASP A 31 8.75 1.37 6.48
C ASP A 31 9.08 2.22 5.26
N ARG A 32 9.71 3.37 5.49
CA ARG A 32 10.28 4.20 4.42
C ARG A 32 11.72 3.80 4.18
N CYS A 33 12.10 3.79 2.91
CA CYS A 33 13.41 3.31 2.48
C CYS A 33 14.30 4.43 1.95
N LYS A 34 15.59 4.16 1.94
CA LYS A 34 16.63 4.95 1.28
C LYS A 34 17.32 4.10 0.22
N VAL A 35 17.72 4.74 -0.86
CA VAL A 35 18.55 4.10 -1.89
C VAL A 35 20.01 4.32 -1.54
N ASN A 36 20.80 3.25 -1.46
CA ASN A 36 22.23 3.36 -1.21
C ASN A 36 22.93 3.91 -2.47
N LYS A 37 23.74 4.96 -2.29
CA LYS A 37 24.48 5.60 -3.39
C LYS A 37 25.60 4.70 -3.91
N ALA A 38 26.19 3.88 -3.05
CA ALA A 38 27.18 2.91 -3.47
C ALA A 38 26.44 1.73 -4.12
N LYS A 39 26.82 1.41 -5.35
CA LYS A 39 26.35 0.18 -6.00
C LYS A 39 27.15 -1.01 -5.48
N GLY A 40 26.47 -2.14 -5.33
CA GLY A 40 27.09 -3.43 -5.06
C GLY A 40 26.82 -4.39 -6.22
N LEU A 41 27.65 -5.43 -6.32
CA LEU A 41 27.35 -6.58 -7.16
C LEU A 41 26.24 -7.39 -6.49
N MET A 42 25.12 -7.54 -7.19
CA MET A 42 23.98 -8.34 -6.76
C MET A 42 23.86 -9.55 -7.66
N LYS A 43 23.93 -10.73 -7.05
CA LYS A 43 23.77 -12.00 -7.73
C LYS A 43 22.27 -12.28 -7.93
N ILE A 44 21.84 -12.33 -9.19
CA ILE A 44 20.45 -12.64 -9.57
C ILE A 44 20.29 -14.13 -9.79
N THR A 45 21.27 -14.76 -10.45
CA THR A 45 21.37 -16.21 -10.62
C THR A 45 22.82 -16.65 -10.41
N ASP A 46 23.10 -17.95 -10.50
CA ASP A 46 24.47 -18.46 -10.42
C ASP A 46 25.43 -17.93 -11.48
N GLU A 47 24.89 -17.41 -12.59
CA GLU A 47 25.66 -16.97 -13.76
C GLU A 47 25.52 -15.46 -14.03
N VAL A 48 24.58 -14.78 -13.38
CA VAL A 48 24.26 -13.37 -13.62
C VAL A 48 24.45 -12.54 -12.36
N GLU A 49 25.43 -11.65 -12.41
CA GLU A 49 25.63 -10.57 -11.45
C GLU A 49 25.39 -9.23 -12.13
N ILE A 50 24.70 -8.34 -11.44
CA ILE A 50 24.46 -6.97 -11.89
C ILE A 50 24.93 -5.98 -10.85
N GLU A 51 25.39 -4.81 -11.31
CA GLU A 51 25.74 -3.71 -10.43
C GLU A 51 24.48 -2.88 -10.11
N ALA A 52 24.01 -2.93 -8.86
CA ALA A 52 22.76 -2.29 -8.45
C ALA A 52 22.91 -1.57 -7.10
N SER A 53 22.05 -0.57 -6.88
CA SER A 53 21.91 0.10 -5.57
C SER A 53 20.92 -0.68 -4.70
N SER A 54 21.29 -0.96 -3.45
CA SER A 54 20.34 -1.52 -2.48
C SER A 54 19.27 -0.50 -2.10
N ILE A 55 18.07 -1.01 -1.80
CA ILE A 55 16.99 -0.24 -1.20
C ILE A 55 16.79 -0.79 0.21
N ASP A 56 17.23 0.00 1.18
CA ASP A 56 17.26 -0.39 2.58
C ASP A 56 16.27 0.44 3.38
N VAL A 57 15.68 -0.15 4.41
CA VAL A 57 14.85 0.58 5.36
C VAL A 57 15.66 1.72 5.99
N ASP A 58 15.08 2.91 6.08
CA ASP A 58 15.72 4.03 6.78
C ASP A 58 15.30 4.06 8.25
N ASP A 59 16.13 3.45 9.09
CA ASP A 59 15.89 3.35 10.54
C ASP A 59 15.89 4.69 11.27
N ASN A 60 16.28 5.79 10.62
CA ASN A 60 16.19 7.13 11.19
C ASN A 60 14.77 7.73 11.07
N LEU A 61 13.91 7.14 10.24
CA LEU A 61 12.56 7.62 9.97
C LEU A 61 11.53 6.84 10.80
N PRO A 62 10.51 7.51 11.38
CA PRO A 62 9.43 6.79 12.03
C PRO A 62 8.67 5.90 11.05
N ILE A 63 8.11 4.81 11.58
CA ILE A 63 7.20 3.91 10.88
C ILE A 63 5.89 4.66 10.64
N VAL A 64 5.38 4.63 9.42
CA VAL A 64 4.07 5.22 9.09
C VAL A 64 2.99 4.19 9.39
N GLN A 65 2.07 4.51 10.29
CA GLN A 65 0.92 3.68 10.61
C GLN A 65 -0.33 4.25 9.95
N LEU A 66 -1.06 3.39 9.25
CA LEU A 66 -2.39 3.65 8.74
C LEU A 66 -3.37 2.74 9.48
N ASP A 67 -4.30 3.34 10.22
CA ASP A 67 -5.38 2.64 10.91
C ASP A 67 -6.70 2.88 10.18
N PHE A 68 -7.25 1.82 9.59
CA PHE A 68 -8.63 1.78 9.12
C PHE A 68 -9.50 1.27 10.27
N GLU A 69 -10.44 2.08 10.74
CA GLU A 69 -11.35 1.70 11.82
C GLU A 69 -12.26 0.55 11.40
N THR A 70 -12.69 0.56 10.14
CA THR A 70 -13.38 -0.55 9.48
C THR A 70 -12.90 -0.69 8.03
N TYR A 71 -13.22 -1.79 7.37
CA TYR A 71 -13.02 -1.98 5.93
C TYR A 71 -14.16 -2.81 5.33
N VAL A 72 -14.39 -2.69 4.02
CA VAL A 72 -15.27 -3.60 3.26
C VAL A 72 -14.50 -4.87 2.90
N ALA A 73 -13.31 -4.71 2.34
CA ALA A 73 -12.39 -5.79 2.02
C ALA A 73 -10.96 -5.27 1.87
N TYR A 74 -9.96 -6.14 2.08
CA TYR A 74 -8.59 -5.87 1.67
C TYR A 74 -7.95 -7.12 1.09
N SER A 75 -6.90 -6.92 0.29
CA SER A 75 -6.10 -8.00 -0.28
C SER A 75 -4.61 -7.65 -0.30
N ILE A 76 -3.78 -8.69 -0.34
CA ILE A 76 -2.34 -8.59 -0.47
C ILE A 76 -1.91 -9.43 -1.66
N THR A 77 -1.27 -8.77 -2.61
CA THR A 77 -0.72 -9.42 -3.80
C THR A 77 0.79 -9.31 -3.79
N ASN A 78 1.49 -10.40 -4.10
CA ASN A 78 2.93 -10.32 -4.34
C ASN A 78 3.17 -9.43 -5.57
N GLU A 79 3.97 -8.38 -5.41
CA GLU A 79 4.23 -7.35 -6.41
C GLU A 79 4.61 -7.92 -7.78
N SER A 80 5.35 -9.03 -7.82
CA SER A 80 5.88 -9.59 -9.06
C SER A 80 4.79 -10.18 -9.96
N PHE A 81 3.58 -10.34 -9.43
CA PHE A 81 2.40 -10.81 -10.15
C PHE A 81 1.38 -9.69 -10.43
N THR A 82 1.76 -8.43 -10.20
CA THR A 82 0.90 -7.29 -10.54
C THR A 82 0.86 -7.06 -12.05
N VAL A 83 -0.25 -6.50 -12.52
CA VAL A 83 -0.43 -6.12 -13.93
C VAL A 83 -0.67 -4.62 -13.98
N MET A 84 0.06 -3.92 -14.85
CA MET A 84 -0.31 -2.56 -15.23
C MET A 84 -1.53 -2.65 -16.15
N ASP A 85 -2.70 -2.26 -15.65
CA ASP A 85 -3.97 -2.32 -16.38
C ASP A 85 -4.43 -0.91 -16.75
N ASP A 86 -4.46 -0.61 -18.05
CA ASP A 86 -4.93 0.67 -18.62
C ASP A 86 -6.41 0.94 -18.33
N TYR A 87 -7.16 -0.05 -17.86
CA TYR A 87 -8.54 0.12 -17.39
C TYR A 87 -8.62 0.98 -16.13
N GLU A 88 -7.57 0.95 -15.30
CA GLU A 88 -7.61 1.54 -13.97
C GLU A 88 -7.25 3.03 -13.98
N ILE A 89 -7.93 3.79 -13.12
CA ILE A 89 -7.73 5.23 -12.97
C ILE A 89 -7.48 5.51 -11.49
N SER A 90 -6.28 6.01 -11.20
CA SER A 90 -5.85 6.37 -9.85
C SER A 90 -5.16 7.72 -9.80
N GLU A 91 -5.26 8.36 -8.64
CA GLU A 91 -4.46 9.52 -8.26
C GLU A 91 -3.41 9.13 -7.23
N GLY A 92 -2.34 9.93 -7.11
CA GLY A 92 -1.22 9.66 -6.22
C GLY A 92 -0.12 8.80 -6.83
N ARG A 93 0.93 8.53 -6.05
CA ARG A 93 2.13 7.81 -6.50
C ARG A 93 2.26 6.43 -5.85
N ILE A 94 2.71 6.42 -4.61
CA ILE A 94 2.93 5.19 -3.82
C ILE A 94 1.76 4.94 -2.88
N PHE A 95 1.08 5.99 -2.47
CA PHE A 95 -0.22 5.93 -1.83
C PHE A 95 -1.20 6.41 -2.89
N ARG A 96 -2.13 5.54 -3.29
CA ARG A 96 -3.03 5.77 -4.41
C ARG A 96 -4.47 5.66 -3.97
N ILE A 97 -5.31 6.47 -4.60
CA ILE A 97 -6.76 6.32 -4.56
C ILE A 97 -7.24 6.03 -5.97
N TYR A 98 -7.99 4.94 -6.13
CA TYR A 98 -8.59 4.57 -7.39
C TYR A 98 -10.04 5.04 -7.45
N SER A 99 -10.37 5.76 -8.52
CA SER A 99 -11.77 6.04 -8.91
C SER A 99 -12.35 4.91 -9.77
N LYS A 100 -11.48 4.07 -10.36
CA LYS A 100 -11.85 2.92 -11.17
C LYS A 100 -10.75 1.86 -11.14
N SER A 101 -11.08 0.61 -10.81
CA SER A 101 -10.12 -0.51 -10.79
C SER A 101 -10.83 -1.85 -10.88
N ARG A 102 -10.10 -2.90 -11.29
CA ARG A 102 -10.67 -4.26 -11.35
C ARG A 102 -11.05 -4.79 -9.98
N TYR A 103 -10.25 -4.46 -8.97
CA TYR A 103 -10.51 -4.86 -7.59
C TYR A 103 -11.77 -4.17 -7.04
N LEU A 104 -11.95 -2.87 -7.31
CA LEU A 104 -13.16 -2.15 -6.93
C LEU A 104 -14.42 -2.78 -7.57
N ASP A 105 -14.37 -3.10 -8.86
CA ASP A 105 -15.49 -3.75 -9.57
C ASP A 105 -15.80 -5.13 -8.99
N PHE A 106 -14.76 -5.90 -8.65
CA PHE A 106 -14.90 -7.21 -8.02
C PHE A 106 -15.60 -7.12 -6.66
N ILE A 107 -15.22 -6.16 -5.82
CA ILE A 107 -15.84 -5.97 -4.50
C ILE A 107 -17.29 -5.48 -4.63
N LYS A 108 -17.59 -4.59 -5.59
CA LYS A 108 -18.96 -4.18 -5.89
C LYS A 108 -19.84 -5.35 -6.31
N ALA A 109 -19.33 -6.24 -7.17
CA ALA A 109 -20.07 -7.40 -7.63
C ALA A 109 -20.20 -8.50 -6.56
N GLY A 110 -19.20 -8.63 -5.68
CA GLY A 110 -19.10 -9.70 -4.70
C GLY A 110 -19.70 -9.40 -3.33
N THR A 111 -20.13 -8.17 -3.07
CA THR A 111 -20.64 -7.75 -1.76
C THR A 111 -21.96 -6.99 -1.88
N ILE A 112 -22.64 -6.81 -0.74
CA ILE A 112 -23.84 -5.95 -0.65
C ILE A 112 -23.53 -4.57 -0.06
N ALA A 113 -22.26 -4.14 -0.07
CA ALA A 113 -21.82 -2.90 0.59
C ALA A 113 -22.61 -1.67 0.09
N GLU A 114 -22.80 -1.54 -1.23
CA GLU A 114 -23.59 -0.46 -1.84
C GLU A 114 -25.09 -0.50 -1.43
N PHE A 115 -25.62 -1.63 -0.95
CA PHE A 115 -26.99 -1.69 -0.44
C PHE A 115 -27.10 -1.33 1.05
N ILE A 116 -26.04 -1.59 1.84
CA ILE A 116 -26.02 -1.26 3.26
C ILE A 116 -25.86 0.26 3.45
N PHE A 117 -24.99 0.89 2.65
CA PHE A 117 -24.74 2.32 2.67
C PHE A 117 -24.91 2.92 1.26
N PRO A 118 -26.16 3.09 0.79
CA PRO A 118 -26.43 3.52 -0.59
C PRO A 118 -26.03 4.96 -0.91
N GLU A 119 -25.91 5.81 0.11
CA GLU A 119 -25.53 7.22 -0.04
C GLU A 119 -24.00 7.42 0.01
N GLU A 120 -23.24 6.38 0.36
CA GLU A 120 -21.79 6.46 0.50
C GLU A 120 -21.09 5.62 -0.57
N GLN A 121 -20.02 6.16 -1.17
CA GLN A 121 -19.12 5.38 -2.00
C GLN A 121 -17.90 4.98 -1.20
N PHE A 122 -17.62 3.68 -1.16
CA PHE A 122 -16.35 3.22 -0.67
C PHE A 122 -15.23 3.52 -1.67
N VAL A 123 -14.08 3.87 -1.11
CA VAL A 123 -12.86 4.26 -1.79
C VAL A 123 -11.92 3.06 -1.87
N HIS A 124 -11.24 2.92 -3.01
CA HIS A 124 -10.14 1.97 -3.15
C HIS A 124 -8.80 2.65 -2.91
N TYR A 125 -8.15 2.31 -1.79
CA TYR A 125 -6.79 2.70 -1.45
C TYR A 125 -5.82 1.60 -1.88
N GLN A 126 -4.75 1.97 -2.59
CA GLN A 126 -3.65 1.04 -2.90
C GLN A 126 -2.33 1.58 -2.37
N ILE A 127 -1.53 0.68 -1.79
CA ILE A 127 -0.19 0.96 -1.27
C ILE A 127 0.80 -0.04 -1.89
N PRO A 128 1.30 0.19 -3.11
CA PRO A 128 2.38 -0.60 -3.71
C PRO A 128 3.69 -0.46 -2.91
N CYS A 129 3.95 -1.45 -2.06
CA CYS A 129 5.24 -1.66 -1.43
C CYS A 129 6.15 -2.47 -2.38
N LEU A 130 7.46 -2.46 -2.11
CA LEU A 130 8.45 -3.16 -2.94
C LEU A 130 8.13 -4.64 -3.20
N ASN A 131 7.60 -5.35 -2.21
CA ASN A 131 7.29 -6.78 -2.31
C ASN A 131 5.78 -7.10 -2.27
N HIS A 132 4.94 -6.12 -1.95
CA HIS A 132 3.52 -6.32 -1.66
C HIS A 132 2.70 -5.17 -2.25
N ILE A 133 1.66 -5.50 -3.01
CA ILE A 133 0.58 -4.58 -3.32
C ILE A 133 -0.51 -4.77 -2.28
N ILE A 134 -0.91 -3.69 -1.62
CA ILE A 134 -1.94 -3.69 -0.58
C ILE A 134 -3.13 -2.92 -1.13
N ASP A 135 -4.23 -3.61 -1.38
CA ASP A 135 -5.48 -3.02 -1.88
C ASP A 135 -6.53 -3.05 -0.75
N ILE A 136 -7.12 -1.90 -0.42
CA ILE A 136 -8.06 -1.74 0.69
C ILE A 136 -9.28 -0.97 0.20
N ILE A 137 -10.46 -1.55 0.40
CA ILE A 137 -11.75 -0.89 0.16
C ILE A 137 -12.33 -0.44 1.49
N SER A 138 -12.57 0.85 1.66
CA SER A 138 -13.13 1.44 2.89
C SER A 138 -14.01 2.64 2.59
N TYR A 139 -15.01 2.89 3.42
CA TYR A 139 -15.81 4.12 3.39
C TYR A 139 -15.04 5.29 4.00
N ASP A 140 -14.31 5.02 5.08
CA ASP A 140 -13.55 6.02 5.81
C ASP A 140 -12.08 6.06 5.39
N GLU A 141 -11.50 7.25 5.43
CA GLU A 141 -10.06 7.43 5.33
C GLU A 141 -9.33 6.86 6.56
N PRO A 142 -8.12 6.30 6.38
CA PRO A 142 -7.35 5.81 7.50
C PRO A 142 -6.80 6.95 8.36
N LYS A 143 -6.74 6.72 9.67
CA LYS A 143 -5.98 7.58 10.57
C LYS A 143 -4.49 7.31 10.40
N ILE A 144 -3.73 8.37 10.10
CA ILE A 144 -2.28 8.27 9.86
C ILE A 144 -1.49 8.81 11.04
N THR A 145 -0.53 8.01 11.52
CA THR A 145 0.40 8.41 12.59
C THR A 145 1.82 7.94 12.33
N GLY A 146 2.81 8.61 12.95
CA GLY A 146 4.20 8.17 12.94
C GLY A 146 4.56 7.50 14.26
N ILE A 147 5.05 6.26 14.22
CA ILE A 147 5.50 5.52 15.41
C ILE A 147 7.02 5.51 15.47
N LYS A 148 7.56 5.64 16.69
CA LYS A 148 8.98 5.38 16.93
C LYS A 148 9.30 3.90 16.69
N ARG A 149 10.46 3.65 16.08
CA ARG A 149 11.06 2.32 16.05
C ARG A 149 11.52 1.97 17.46
N ASN A 150 11.15 0.78 17.94
CA ASN A 150 11.60 0.25 19.24
C ASN A 150 12.93 -0.47 19.09
#